data_AF-A0A959M7L0-F1
#
_entry.id   AF-A0A959M7L0-F1
#
_cell.length_a   1.000
_cell.length_b   1.000
_cell.length_c   1.000
_cell.angle_alpha   90.00
_cell.angle_beta   90.00
_cell.angle_gamma   90.00
#
_symmetry.space_group_name_H-M   'P 1'
#
loop_
_entity.id
_entity.type
_entity.pdbx_description
1 polymer ?
#
loop_
_entity_poly.entity_id
_entity_poly.type
_entity_poly.pdbx_seq_one_letter_code
_entity_poly.pdbx_strand_id
1 'polypeptide(L)'
;MRTILSYTLCLLFYCNVFSQSANNKLTISHLTGNFYIYTTYSIYEGNPLPANGMYLVTNDAVVLFDTPWDTTQFQPLLDSIKLKHGKKVEMCIATHWHSDRTEGLAYYQQKGIKT
;
A
#
# COMPACT_ATOMS: atom_id res chain seq x y z
N MET A 1 29.62 32.94 22.80
CA MET A 1 29.56 32.90 21.32
C MET A 1 29.53 31.48 20.75
N ARG A 2 30.40 30.56 21.18
CA ARG A 2 30.38 29.13 20.73
C ARG A 2 29.06 28.40 21.01
N THR A 3 28.44 28.61 22.18
CA THR A 3 27.20 27.92 22.56
C THR A 3 25.98 28.39 21.76
N ILE A 4 25.89 29.69 21.47
CA ILE A 4 24.82 30.27 20.63
C ILE A 4 24.90 29.69 19.22
N LEU A 5 26.12 29.60 18.65
CA LEU A 5 26.38 29.03 17.32
C LEU A 5 25.94 27.55 17.23
N SER A 6 26.13 26.77 18.29
CA SER A 6 25.67 25.37 18.35
C SER A 6 24.14 25.23 18.38
N TYR A 7 23.43 26.13 19.07
CA TYR A 7 21.96 26.13 19.04
C TYR A 7 21.41 26.58 17.69
N THR A 8 22.03 27.56 17.03
CA THR A 8 21.62 28.00 15.68
C THR A 8 21.84 26.89 14.64
N LEU A 9 22.95 26.15 14.75
CA LEU A 9 23.24 25.02 13.87
C LEU A 9 22.25 23.85 14.08
N CYS A 10 21.84 23.59 15.31
CA CYS A 10 20.86 22.54 15.62
C CYS A 10 19.46 22.91 15.08
N LEU A 11 19.03 24.17 15.19
CA LEU A 11 17.76 24.66 14.62
C LEU A 11 17.69 24.54 13.09
N LEU A 12 18.82 24.73 12.38
CA LEU A 12 18.88 24.59 10.91
C LEU A 12 18.71 23.14 10.43
N PHE A 13 18.98 22.14 11.27
CA PHE A 13 18.75 20.72 10.95
C PHE A 13 17.29 20.29 11.14
N TYR A 14 16.49 20.97 11.97
CA TYR A 14 15.07 20.64 12.18
C TYR A 14 14.15 21.10 11.04
N CYS A 15 14.58 22.06 10.22
CA CYS A 15 13.72 22.67 9.19
C CYS A 15 13.51 21.80 7.93
N ASN A 16 14.31 20.74 7.73
CA ASN A 16 14.32 19.97 6.48
C ASN A 16 13.45 18.69 6.49
N VAL A 17 12.63 18.47 7.53
CA VAL A 17 11.93 17.18 7.72
C VAL A 17 10.56 17.10 7.02
N PHE A 18 10.08 18.17 6.38
CA PHE A 18 8.78 18.17 5.71
C PHE A 18 8.90 18.41 4.20
N SER A 19 9.39 17.39 3.49
CA SER A 19 9.07 17.21 2.07
C SER A 19 8.65 15.76 1.85
N GLN A 20 7.36 15.48 2.10
CA GLN A 20 6.71 14.28 1.59
C GLN A 20 5.59 14.71 0.65
N SER A 21 5.96 15.23 -0.52
CA SER A 21 5.11 15.04 -1.71
C SER A 21 5.29 13.59 -2.18
N ALA A 22 4.90 12.64 -1.34
CA ALA A 22 4.77 11.26 -1.80
C ALA A 22 3.55 11.26 -2.72
N ASN A 23 3.77 11.10 -4.03
CA ASN A 23 2.71 10.57 -4.89
C ASN A 23 2.21 9.30 -4.20
N ASN A 24 0.96 9.31 -3.72
CA ASN A 24 0.42 8.22 -2.90
C ASN A 24 0.34 6.96 -3.77
N LYS A 25 1.40 6.14 -3.75
CA LYS A 25 1.54 4.91 -4.54
C LYS A 25 0.48 3.87 -4.17
N LEU A 26 -0.03 3.96 -2.95
CA LEU A 26 -1.15 3.18 -2.44
C LEU A 26 -2.13 4.12 -1.76
N THR A 27 -3.39 4.09 -2.19
CA THR A 27 -4.50 4.76 -1.51
C THR A 27 -5.53 3.72 -1.11
N ILE A 28 -6.16 3.89 0.05
CA ILE A 28 -7.19 2.97 0.56
C ILE A 28 -8.40 3.80 1.01
N SER A 29 -9.55 3.58 0.38
CA SER A 29 -10.81 4.22 0.72
C SER A 29 -11.84 3.19 1.18
N HIS A 30 -12.65 3.56 2.17
CA HIS A 30 -13.81 2.75 2.55
C HIS A 30 -14.87 2.85 1.45
N LEU A 31 -15.51 1.73 1.10
CA LEU A 31 -16.60 1.70 0.13
C LEU A 31 -17.95 1.62 0.84
N THR A 32 -18.18 0.50 1.53
CA THR A 32 -19.41 0.25 2.30
C THR A 32 -19.22 -0.97 3.20
N GLY A 33 -19.94 -1.04 4.32
CA GLY A 33 -19.85 -2.16 5.26
C GLY A 33 -18.40 -2.51 5.59
N ASN A 34 -17.99 -3.74 5.27
CA ASN A 34 -16.63 -4.23 5.49
C ASN A 34 -15.74 -4.23 4.23
N PHE A 35 -16.19 -3.55 3.16
CA PHE A 35 -15.47 -3.47 1.89
C PHE A 35 -14.69 -2.17 1.77
N TYR A 36 -13.48 -2.28 1.23
CA TYR A 36 -12.56 -1.18 0.99
C TYR A 36 -11.96 -1.32 -0.40
N ILE A 37 -11.80 -0.19 -1.09
CA ILE A 37 -11.06 -0.12 -2.34
C ILE A 37 -9.63 0.29 -2.04
N TYR A 38 -8.68 -0.35 -2.69
CA TYR A 38 -7.30 0.13 -2.72
C TYR A 38 -6.90 0.45 -4.15
N THR A 39 -6.17 1.54 -4.36
CA THR A 39 -5.68 1.96 -5.68
C THR A 39 -4.16 2.02 -5.66
N THR A 40 -3.53 1.40 -6.64
CA THR A 40 -2.09 1.51 -6.93
C THR A 40 -1.86 1.98 -8.35
N TYR A 41 -0.63 2.34 -8.71
CA TYR A 41 -0.33 2.94 -10.01
C TYR A 41 0.82 2.21 -10.70
N SER A 42 0.68 1.93 -11.98
CA SER A 42 1.79 1.44 -12.81
C SER A 42 1.95 2.31 -14.05
N ILE A 43 3.11 2.26 -14.68
CA ILE A 43 3.37 2.97 -15.94
C ILE A 43 2.94 2.08 -17.11
N TYR A 44 1.99 2.56 -17.90
CA TYR A 44 1.55 1.91 -19.13
C TYR A 44 1.63 2.93 -20.26
N GLU A 45 2.35 2.58 -21.32
CA GLU A 45 2.60 3.47 -22.47
C GLU A 45 3.12 4.87 -22.06
N GLY A 46 3.98 4.91 -21.04
CA GLY A 46 4.57 6.16 -20.52
C GLY A 46 3.67 6.97 -19.58
N ASN A 47 2.43 6.52 -19.34
CA ASN A 47 1.48 7.22 -18.49
C ASN A 47 1.22 6.44 -17.18
N PRO A 48 1.09 7.12 -16.03
CA PRO A 48 0.65 6.48 -14.80
C PRO A 48 -0.84 6.10 -14.90
N LEU A 49 -1.14 4.81 -14.83
CA LEU A 49 -2.49 4.29 -14.80
C LEU A 49 -2.85 3.77 -13.41
N PRO A 50 -4.00 4.17 -12.84
CA PRO A 50 -4.51 3.60 -11.62
C PRO A 50 -5.06 2.19 -11.86
N ALA A 51 -4.78 1.28 -10.93
CA ALA A 51 -5.37 -0.04 -10.82
C ALA A 51 -6.03 -0.19 -9.44
N ASN A 52 -7.34 -0.43 -9.46
CA ASN A 52 -8.15 -0.63 -8.26
C ASN A 52 -8.25 -2.11 -7.93
N GLY A 53 -8.02 -2.49 -6.69
CA GLY A 53 -8.50 -3.75 -6.14
C GLY A 53 -9.43 -3.48 -4.96
N MET A 54 -9.92 -4.55 -4.37
CA MET A 54 -10.82 -4.47 -3.22
C MET A 54 -10.34 -5.42 -2.12
N TYR A 55 -10.69 -5.15 -0.87
CA TYR A 55 -10.62 -6.17 0.17
C TYR A 55 -11.87 -6.17 1.03
N LEU A 56 -12.22 -7.37 1.52
CA LEU A 56 -13.29 -7.63 2.46
C LEU A 56 -12.69 -7.98 3.82
N VAL A 57 -13.10 -7.24 4.86
CA VAL A 57 -12.79 -7.58 6.25
C VAL A 57 -13.85 -8.56 6.79
N THR A 58 -13.43 -9.78 7.10
CA THR A 58 -14.30 -10.80 7.73
C THR A 58 -14.11 -10.80 9.25
N ASN A 59 -14.74 -11.73 9.96
CA ASN A 59 -14.53 -11.89 11.41
C ASN A 59 -13.11 -12.36 11.76
N ASP A 60 -12.51 -13.20 10.93
CA ASP A 60 -11.23 -13.85 11.26
C ASP A 60 -10.05 -13.26 10.47
N ALA A 61 -10.26 -12.98 9.18
CA ALA A 61 -9.21 -12.57 8.26
C ALA A 61 -9.70 -11.57 7.21
N VAL A 62 -8.80 -11.19 6.30
CA VAL A 62 -9.11 -10.34 5.15
C VAL A 62 -8.97 -11.14 3.85
N VAL A 63 -9.92 -10.92 2.94
CA VAL A 63 -9.89 -11.46 1.57
C VAL A 63 -9.59 -10.31 0.63
N LEU A 64 -8.51 -10.43 -0.15
CA LEU A 64 -8.16 -9.53 -1.25
C LEU A 64 -8.85 -9.96 -2.54
N PHE A 65 -9.26 -8.97 -3.33
CA PHE A 65 -9.66 -9.10 -4.72
C PHE A 65 -8.61 -8.34 -5.54
N ASP A 66 -7.96 -9.08 -6.44
CA ASP A 66 -6.78 -8.69 -7.21
C ASP A 66 -5.55 -8.39 -6.34
N THR A 67 -4.39 -8.28 -6.99
CA THR A 67 -3.14 -7.76 -6.40
C THR A 67 -2.91 -6.31 -6.82
N PRO A 68 -2.05 -5.55 -6.11
CA PRO A 68 -1.50 -4.32 -6.66
C PRO A 68 -0.87 -4.52 -8.04
N TRP A 69 -0.89 -3.48 -8.86
CA TRP A 69 -0.10 -3.45 -10.09
C TRP A 69 1.33 -2.93 -9.82
N ASP A 70 1.47 -2.00 -8.88
CA ASP A 70 2.77 -1.54 -8.39
C ASP A 70 3.40 -2.63 -7.49
N THR A 71 4.45 -3.29 -7.99
CA THR A 71 5.17 -4.35 -7.25
C THR A 71 5.77 -3.87 -5.94
N THR A 72 6.02 -2.57 -5.80
CA THR A 72 6.50 -1.99 -4.54
C THR A 72 5.41 -1.91 -3.46
N GLN A 73 4.13 -2.11 -3.83
CA GLN A 73 2.98 -1.98 -2.94
C GLN A 73 2.43 -3.31 -2.41
N PHE A 74 3.06 -4.45 -2.73
CA PHE A 74 2.62 -5.75 -2.23
C PHE A 74 2.63 -5.84 -0.70
N GLN A 75 3.78 -5.61 -0.06
CA GLN A 75 3.91 -5.60 1.41
C GLN A 75 3.21 -4.38 2.04
N PRO A 76 3.36 -3.15 1.51
CA PRO A 76 2.65 -1.99 2.06
C PRO A 76 1.13 -2.17 2.16
N LEU A 77 0.50 -2.85 1.19
CA LEU A 77 -0.93 -3.16 1.28
C LEU A 77 -1.24 -4.10 2.45
N LEU A 78 -0.48 -5.19 2.60
CA LEU A 78 -0.65 -6.13 3.72
C LEU A 78 -0.45 -5.45 5.08
N ASP A 79 0.58 -4.61 5.19
CA ASP A 79 0.89 -3.87 6.42
C ASP A 79 -0.20 -2.86 6.74
N SER A 80 -0.68 -2.13 5.73
CA SER A 80 -1.77 -1.15 5.88
C SER A 80 -3.07 -1.82 6.34
N ILE A 81 -3.40 -2.98 5.77
CA ILE A 81 -4.56 -3.77 6.17
C ILE A 81 -4.40 -4.26 7.61
N LYS A 82 -3.23 -4.80 7.97
CA LYS A 82 -2.95 -5.30 9.33
C LYS A 82 -2.99 -4.17 10.36
N LEU A 83 -2.41 -3.02 10.04
CA LEU A 83 -2.40 -1.85 10.91
C LEU A 83 -3.82 -1.32 11.14
N LYS A 84 -4.62 -1.24 10.08
CA LYS A 84 -5.98 -0.67 10.15
C LYS A 84 -6.98 -1.58 10.85
N HIS A 85 -6.93 -2.89 10.57
CA HIS A 85 -7.97 -3.83 10.98
C HIS A 85 -7.52 -4.82 12.04
N GLY A 86 -6.22 -4.90 12.34
CA GLY A 86 -5.66 -5.92 13.23
C GLY A 86 -5.70 -7.33 12.64
N LYS A 87 -6.12 -7.51 11.37
CA LYS A 87 -6.30 -8.81 10.71
C LYS A 87 -5.29 -9.02 9.60
N LYS A 88 -4.93 -10.28 9.36
CA LYS A 88 -4.06 -10.66 8.24
C LYS A 88 -4.90 -10.94 7.00
N VAL A 89 -4.29 -10.76 5.83
CA VAL A 89 -4.84 -11.30 4.59
C VAL A 89 -4.55 -12.79 4.54
N GLU A 90 -5.55 -13.61 4.22
CA GLU A 90 -5.40 -15.07 4.10
C GLU A 90 -5.76 -15.61 2.72
N MET A 91 -6.45 -14.82 1.91
CA MET A 91 -6.85 -15.18 0.55
C MET A 91 -6.74 -13.97 -0.37
N CYS A 92 -6.30 -14.18 -1.60
CA CYS A 92 -6.33 -13.23 -2.70
C CYS A 92 -6.98 -13.91 -3.90
N ILE A 93 -7.99 -13.27 -4.49
CA ILE A 93 -8.71 -13.78 -5.66
C ILE A 93 -8.40 -12.85 -6.83
N ALA A 94 -7.65 -13.34 -7.82
CA ALA A 94 -7.47 -12.61 -9.09
C ALA A 94 -8.73 -12.74 -9.95
N THR A 95 -9.26 -11.61 -10.40
CA THR A 95 -10.51 -11.57 -11.18
C THR A 95 -10.31 -11.93 -12.66
N HIS A 96 -9.09 -11.76 -13.19
CA HIS A 96 -8.67 -12.19 -14.51
C HIS A 96 -7.13 -12.29 -14.60
N TRP A 97 -6.60 -12.59 -15.79
CA TRP A 97 -5.20 -13.03 -15.99
C TRP A 97 -4.18 -11.91 -16.27
N HIS A 98 -4.61 -10.65 -16.37
CA HIS A 98 -3.67 -9.54 -16.64
C HIS A 98 -2.83 -9.19 -15.40
N SER A 99 -1.69 -8.54 -15.64
CA SER A 99 -0.67 -8.24 -14.62
C SER A 99 -1.19 -7.31 -13.53
N ASP A 100 -2.04 -6.35 -13.89
CA ASP A 100 -2.71 -5.45 -12.95
C ASP A 100 -3.60 -6.18 -11.92
N ARG A 101 -3.87 -7.47 -12.12
CA ARG A 101 -4.57 -8.35 -11.16
C ARG A 101 -3.71 -9.45 -10.55
N THR A 102 -2.62 -9.83 -11.21
CA THR A 102 -1.91 -11.09 -10.95
C THR A 102 -0.45 -10.93 -10.55
N GLU A 103 0.15 -9.75 -10.72
CA GLU A 103 1.59 -9.51 -10.51
C GLU A 103 2.06 -9.91 -9.10
N GLY A 104 1.19 -9.78 -8.09
CA GLY A 104 1.50 -10.09 -6.70
C GLY A 104 1.23 -11.53 -6.26
N LEU A 105 0.66 -12.40 -7.11
CA LEU A 105 0.19 -13.72 -6.66
C LEU A 105 1.33 -14.60 -6.16
N ALA A 106 2.45 -14.66 -6.88
CA ALA A 106 3.62 -15.44 -6.45
C ALA A 106 4.18 -14.93 -5.12
N TYR A 107 4.20 -13.60 -4.93
CA TYR A 107 4.62 -12.98 -3.67
C TYR A 107 3.67 -13.34 -2.51
N TYR A 108 2.35 -13.28 -2.74
CA TYR A 108 1.36 -13.65 -1.74
C TYR A 108 1.38 -15.14 -1.39
N GLN A 109 1.59 -16.01 -2.38
CA GLN A 109 1.79 -17.45 -2.15
C GLN A 109 2.99 -17.71 -1.23
N GLN A 110 4.12 -17.01 -1.43
CA GLN A 110 5.31 -17.11 -0.55
C GLN A 110 5.04 -16.63 0.89
N LYS A 111 4.04 -15.77 1.09
CA LYS A 111 3.58 -15.33 2.42
C LYS A 111 2.56 -16.29 3.05
N GLY A 112 2.21 -17.39 2.38
CA GLY A 112 1.20 -18.35 2.82
C GLY A 112 -0.24 -17.89 2.61
N ILE A 113 -0.46 -16.88 1.77
CA ILE A 113 -1.80 -16.41 1.38
C ILE A 113 -2.31 -17.35 0.27
N LYS A 114 -3.56 -17.78 0.37
CA LYS A 114 -4.21 -18.61 -0.67
C LYS A 114 -4.47 -17.74 -1.90
N THR A 115 -4.02 -18.20 -3.06
CA THR A 115 -4.11 -17.51 -4.35
C THR A 115 -4.67 -18.43 -5.41
#